data_AF-A0A521FR41-F1
#
_entry.id   AF-A0A521FR41-F1
#
_cell.length_a   1.000
_cell.length_b   1.000
_cell.length_c   1.000
_cell.angle_alpha   90.00
_cell.angle_beta   90.00
_cell.angle_gamma   90.00
#
_symmetry.space_group_name_H-M   'P 1'
#
loop_
_entity.id
_entity.type
_entity.pdbx_description
1 polymer ?
#
loop_
_entity_poly.entity_id
_entity_poly.type
_entity_poly.pdbx_seq_one_letter_code
_entity_poly.pdbx_strand_id
1 'polypeptide(L)'
;MKRFLISGMLVALAMLSSAWGFFAHMRINELAVYILPSGMNRFYKNNIGYITKHATDPDKRRYADTAEAPRHYLDVEVYEQNIDSIPRRWEDAVKKYGIVKLQKNGILPWQIQRTYYQLVNAFKERDSLRILIKSAYLGHYLGDANVPLHTTENHNGQLTGQVGIHGFWESRLPELFSEQYNFVVGRAIYIDDPLKAAWEIVTHTHRLTDSTLKLEADLNRSFPAYRKYSYSKRKGQLMKQYSFEYANEYHHRMNHMVERQMRAAILATGSYWYSAWVDAGQPTLENTPSSR
;
A
#
# COMPACT_ATOMS: atom_id res chain seq x y z
N MET A 1 31.20 -0.52 24.81
CA MET A 1 30.96 -0.54 23.35
C MET A 1 29.72 -1.34 22.90
N LYS A 2 29.12 -2.24 23.70
CA LYS A 2 27.90 -2.97 23.31
C LYS A 2 26.56 -2.22 23.51
N ARG A 3 26.53 -1.14 24.29
CA ARG A 3 25.30 -0.35 24.55
C ARG A 3 24.97 0.70 23.48
N PHE A 4 25.95 1.14 22.68
CA PHE A 4 25.74 2.12 21.61
C PHE A 4 25.23 1.50 20.30
N LEU A 5 25.46 0.21 20.08
CA LEU A 5 24.97 -0.50 18.88
C LEU A 5 23.48 -0.84 18.95
N ILE A 6 22.92 -1.03 20.16
CA ILE A 6 21.50 -1.33 20.35
C ILE A 6 20.63 -0.08 20.16
N SER A 7 21.19 1.11 20.43
CA SER A 7 20.48 2.38 20.25
C SER A 7 20.36 2.77 18.77
N GLY A 8 21.31 2.38 17.92
CA GLY A 8 21.25 2.63 16.47
C GLY A 8 20.22 1.77 15.72
N MET A 9 19.96 0.54 16.18
CA MET A 9 19.02 -0.38 15.54
C MET A 9 17.55 -0.08 15.87
N LEU A 10 17.29 0.56 17.01
CA LEU A 10 15.94 1.00 17.42
C LEU A 10 15.51 2.32 16.76
N VAL A 11 16.45 3.15 16.29
CA VAL A 11 16.13 4.40 15.59
C VAL A 11 15.82 4.16 14.11
N ALA A 12 16.37 3.12 13.50
CA ALA A 12 16.07 2.75 12.11
C ALA A 12 14.63 2.19 11.93
N LEU A 13 14.07 1.54 12.95
CA LEU A 13 12.70 1.00 12.90
C LEU A 13 11.61 2.04 13.26
N ALA A 14 11.99 3.18 13.84
CA ALA A 14 11.07 4.19 14.34
C ALA A 14 10.67 5.27 13.31
N MET A 15 11.20 5.24 12.09
CA MET A 15 11.02 6.31 11.08
C MET A 15 10.06 5.95 9.91
N LEU A 16 9.41 4.78 9.93
CA LEU A 16 8.53 4.35 8.84
C LEU A 16 7.05 4.72 9.04
N SER A 17 6.70 5.54 10.03
CA SER A 17 5.34 6.07 10.20
C SER A 17 5.33 7.59 10.10
N SER A 18 5.70 8.04 8.91
CA SER A 18 5.16 9.30 8.40
C SER A 18 3.64 9.14 8.44
N ALA A 19 2.95 9.85 9.35
CA ALA A 19 1.50 9.86 9.53
C ALA A 19 0.70 10.42 8.33
N TRP A 20 1.22 10.18 7.13
CA TRP A 20 0.90 10.77 5.86
C TRP A 20 1.13 9.83 4.66
N GLY A 21 1.88 8.72 4.78
CA GLY A 21 1.67 7.55 3.89
C GLY A 21 0.20 7.11 3.95
N PHE A 22 -0.42 7.40 5.10
CA PHE A 22 -1.84 7.31 5.38
C PHE A 22 -2.75 8.03 4.37
N PHE A 23 -2.33 9.19 3.83
CA PHE A 23 -3.18 9.96 2.92
C PHE A 23 -3.58 9.14 1.69
N ALA A 24 -2.62 8.47 1.06
CA ALA A 24 -2.87 7.68 -0.13
C ALA A 24 -3.82 6.51 0.17
N HIS A 25 -3.58 5.75 1.24
CA HIS A 25 -4.47 4.64 1.62
C HIS A 25 -5.90 5.09 1.91
N MET A 26 -6.07 6.19 2.66
CA MET A 26 -7.37 6.79 2.94
C MET A 26 -8.07 7.16 1.63
N ARG A 27 -7.36 7.86 0.73
CA ARG A 27 -7.91 8.33 -0.55
C ARG A 27 -8.27 7.17 -1.49
N ILE A 28 -7.43 6.14 -1.56
CA ILE A 28 -7.67 4.94 -2.36
C ILE A 28 -8.95 4.23 -1.90
N ASN A 29 -9.08 4.00 -0.58
CA ASN A 29 -10.24 3.31 -0.01
C ASN A 29 -11.53 4.14 -0.16
N GLU A 30 -11.46 5.46 0.06
CA GLU A 30 -12.57 6.37 -0.18
C GLU A 30 -13.04 6.29 -1.64
N LEU A 31 -12.11 6.40 -2.60
CA LEU A 31 -12.45 6.44 -4.02
C LEU A 31 -12.95 5.10 -4.56
N ALA A 32 -12.47 3.98 -4.01
CA ALA A 32 -12.93 2.64 -4.38
C ALA A 32 -14.43 2.43 -4.11
N VAL A 33 -15.01 3.12 -3.13
CA VAL A 33 -16.47 3.07 -2.85
C VAL A 33 -17.30 3.51 -4.05
N TYR A 34 -16.81 4.47 -4.84
CA TYR A 34 -17.59 5.06 -5.93
C TYR A 34 -17.65 4.19 -7.19
N ILE A 35 -16.81 3.17 -7.31
CA ILE A 35 -16.75 2.28 -8.48
C ILE A 35 -17.53 0.97 -8.28
N LEU A 36 -18.12 0.78 -7.10
CA LEU A 36 -18.90 -0.41 -6.74
C LEU A 36 -20.28 -0.45 -7.43
N PRO A 37 -20.82 -1.65 -7.72
CA PRO A 37 -22.14 -1.81 -8.31
C PRO A 37 -23.27 -1.42 -7.35
N SER A 38 -24.49 -1.26 -7.88
CA SER A 38 -25.68 -0.83 -7.13
C SER A 38 -26.04 -1.72 -5.94
N GLY A 39 -25.72 -3.02 -6.00
CA GLY A 39 -25.96 -3.95 -4.88
C GLY A 39 -25.09 -3.68 -3.64
N MET A 40 -23.97 -2.96 -3.80
CA MET A 40 -23.01 -2.69 -2.72
C MET A 40 -22.91 -1.20 -2.38
N ASN A 41 -23.10 -0.34 -3.38
CA ASN A 41 -22.72 1.07 -3.28
C ASN A 41 -23.39 1.81 -2.11
N ARG A 42 -24.65 1.50 -1.79
CA ARG A 42 -25.39 2.16 -0.71
C ARG A 42 -24.76 1.85 0.66
N PHE A 43 -24.46 0.58 0.93
CA PHE A 43 -23.82 0.15 2.17
C PHE A 43 -22.45 0.83 2.33
N TYR A 44 -21.61 0.81 1.29
CA TYR A 44 -20.27 1.40 1.37
C TYR A 44 -20.29 2.92 1.45
N LYS A 45 -21.19 3.60 0.72
CA LYS A 45 -21.35 5.07 0.82
C LYS A 45 -21.80 5.51 2.21
N ASN A 46 -22.75 4.79 2.82
CA ASN A 46 -23.20 5.07 4.18
C ASN A 46 -22.08 4.91 5.22
N ASN A 47 -21.07 4.09 4.93
CA ASN A 47 -19.96 3.77 5.83
C ASN A 47 -18.60 4.31 5.33
N ILE A 48 -18.60 5.23 4.36
CA ILE A 48 -17.37 5.70 3.71
C ILE A 48 -16.38 6.33 4.70
N GLY A 49 -16.89 7.02 5.73
CA GLY A 49 -16.07 7.59 6.80
C GLY A 49 -15.31 6.52 7.59
N TYR A 50 -15.95 5.38 7.86
CA TYR A 50 -15.30 4.25 8.53
C TYR A 50 -14.21 3.64 7.63
N ILE A 51 -14.57 3.28 6.40
CA ILE A 51 -13.64 2.69 5.43
C ILE A 51 -12.41 3.56 5.23
N THR A 52 -12.61 4.87 5.08
CA THR A 52 -11.53 5.84 4.91
C THR A 52 -10.64 5.92 6.15
N LYS A 53 -11.23 6.09 7.35
CA LYS A 53 -10.47 6.24 8.61
C LYS A 53 -9.65 4.99 8.94
N HIS A 54 -10.22 3.82 8.70
CA HIS A 54 -9.63 2.52 9.07
C HIS A 54 -8.71 1.94 7.98
N ALA A 55 -8.56 2.61 6.84
CA ALA A 55 -7.62 2.24 5.77
C ALA A 55 -6.13 2.26 6.19
N THR A 56 -5.82 2.78 7.38
CA THR A 56 -4.45 2.98 7.91
C THR A 56 -4.20 2.19 9.18
N ASP A 57 -5.18 1.39 9.60
CA ASP A 57 -5.08 0.60 10.81
C ASP A 57 -4.06 -0.54 10.73
N PRO A 58 -3.83 -1.22 9.58
CA PRO A 58 -2.75 -2.20 9.46
C PRO A 58 -1.39 -1.60 9.85
N ASP A 59 -1.05 -0.42 9.31
CA ASP A 59 0.17 0.31 9.67
C ASP A 59 0.27 0.65 11.16
N LYS A 60 -0.84 1.05 11.78
CA LYS A 60 -0.87 1.36 13.21
C LYS A 60 -0.71 0.09 14.05
N ARG A 61 -1.24 -1.04 13.57
CA ARG A 61 -1.26 -2.31 14.30
C ARG A 61 0.11 -2.96 14.36
N ARG A 62 1.03 -2.68 13.43
CA ARG A 62 2.40 -3.25 13.44
C ARG A 62 3.21 -2.93 14.70
N TYR A 63 2.82 -1.89 15.45
CA TYR A 63 3.42 -1.55 16.74
C TYR A 63 2.94 -2.44 17.90
N ALA A 64 1.82 -3.14 17.71
CA ALA A 64 1.21 -4.04 18.69
C ALA A 64 1.27 -5.52 18.26
N ASP A 65 1.27 -5.81 16.95
CA ASP A 65 1.39 -7.15 16.37
C ASP A 65 2.65 -7.22 15.48
N THR A 66 3.68 -7.90 15.97
CA THR A 66 4.93 -8.09 15.21
C THR A 66 4.73 -8.93 13.95
N ALA A 67 3.66 -9.74 13.88
CA ALA A 67 3.32 -10.50 12.69
C ALA A 67 2.64 -9.65 11.61
N GLU A 68 2.30 -8.38 11.89
CA GLU A 68 1.73 -7.45 10.92
C GLU A 68 2.80 -6.87 10.00
N ALA A 69 4.00 -6.51 10.49
CA ALA A 69 5.03 -5.88 9.67
C ALA A 69 5.29 -6.57 8.31
N PRO A 70 5.51 -7.91 8.22
CA PRO A 70 5.74 -8.57 6.93
C PRO A 70 4.52 -8.61 6.01
N ARG A 71 3.33 -8.21 6.47
CA ARG A 71 2.11 -8.19 5.64
C ARG A 71 2.09 -7.07 4.61
N HIS A 72 2.95 -6.06 4.76
CA HIS A 72 2.95 -4.83 3.96
C HIS A 72 3.89 -4.86 2.76
N TYR A 73 4.76 -5.85 2.64
CA TYR A 73 5.80 -5.85 1.60
C TYR A 73 6.16 -7.25 1.12
N LEU A 74 7.02 -7.32 0.10
CA LEU A 74 7.69 -8.51 -0.38
C LEU A 74 9.10 -8.11 -0.86
N ASP A 75 10.14 -8.49 -0.13
CA ASP A 75 11.53 -8.25 -0.54
C ASP A 75 11.93 -9.26 -1.62
N VAL A 76 11.57 -8.98 -2.88
CA VAL A 76 11.74 -9.92 -4.00
C VAL A 76 13.16 -10.48 -4.07
N GLU A 77 14.16 -9.61 -3.98
CA GLU A 77 15.57 -9.93 -4.15
C GLU A 77 16.11 -10.86 -3.04
N VAL A 78 15.45 -10.88 -1.88
CA VAL A 78 15.80 -11.80 -0.78
C VAL A 78 15.24 -13.20 -1.03
N TYR A 79 14.14 -13.32 -1.77
CA TYR A 79 13.59 -14.63 -2.16
C TYR A 79 14.31 -15.20 -3.36
N GLU A 80 14.34 -14.45 -4.47
CA GLU A 80 14.77 -14.91 -5.78
C GLU A 80 15.28 -13.73 -6.63
N GLN A 81 16.17 -14.00 -7.59
CA GLN A 81 16.63 -12.99 -8.55
C GLN A 81 15.52 -12.55 -9.52
N ASN A 82 14.59 -13.46 -9.82
CA ASN A 82 13.43 -13.18 -10.65
C ASN A 82 12.18 -13.44 -9.83
N ILE A 83 11.28 -12.45 -9.77
CA ILE A 83 10.00 -12.55 -9.06
C ILE A 83 9.14 -13.72 -9.54
N ASP A 84 9.30 -14.17 -10.78
CA ASP A 84 8.57 -15.31 -11.35
C ASP A 84 9.02 -16.67 -10.77
N SER A 85 10.21 -16.71 -10.16
CA SER A 85 10.73 -17.90 -9.47
C SER A 85 10.18 -18.09 -8.05
N ILE A 86 9.46 -17.08 -7.52
CA ILE A 86 8.85 -17.15 -6.19
C ILE A 86 7.57 -17.99 -6.28
N PRO A 87 7.43 -19.07 -5.48
CA PRO A 87 6.22 -19.90 -5.50
C PRO A 87 4.97 -19.07 -5.23
N ARG A 88 3.96 -19.19 -6.10
CA ARG A 88 2.77 -18.35 -5.99
C ARG A 88 1.86 -18.78 -4.85
N ARG A 89 1.73 -20.08 -4.60
CA ARG A 89 0.91 -20.64 -3.51
C ARG A 89 1.64 -20.55 -2.17
N TRP A 90 0.88 -20.28 -1.11
CA TRP A 90 1.43 -20.14 0.24
C TRP A 90 2.12 -21.43 0.70
N GLU A 91 1.50 -22.59 0.47
CA GLU A 91 2.03 -23.88 0.92
C GLU A 91 3.38 -24.20 0.26
N ASP A 92 3.52 -23.87 -1.02
CA ASP A 92 4.76 -24.05 -1.77
C ASP A 92 5.85 -23.08 -1.28
N ALA A 93 5.49 -21.84 -0.96
CA ALA A 93 6.40 -20.86 -0.39
C ALA A 93 6.87 -21.28 1.01
N VAL A 94 5.98 -21.82 1.85
CA VAL A 94 6.32 -22.39 3.16
C VAL A 94 7.26 -23.57 3.01
N LYS A 95 6.98 -24.48 2.07
CA LYS A 95 7.82 -25.65 1.81
C LYS A 95 9.22 -25.24 1.33
N LYS A 96 9.33 -24.22 0.49
CA LYS A 96 10.60 -23.77 -0.10
C LYS A 96 11.44 -22.90 0.86
N TYR A 97 10.82 -21.98 1.58
CA TYR A 97 11.52 -20.94 2.35
C TYR A 97 11.40 -21.09 3.86
N GLY A 98 10.39 -21.82 4.34
CA GLY A 98 10.03 -21.87 5.76
C GLY A 98 9.39 -20.58 6.26
N ILE A 99 8.65 -20.70 7.38
CA ILE A 99 7.89 -19.60 7.97
C ILE A 99 8.78 -18.45 8.45
N VAL A 100 9.98 -18.75 8.97
CA VAL A 100 10.89 -17.73 9.51
C VAL A 100 11.34 -16.74 8.43
N LYS A 101 11.70 -17.24 7.24
CA LYS A 101 12.08 -16.37 6.11
C LYS A 101 10.88 -15.55 5.65
N LEU A 102 9.71 -16.19 5.52
CA LEU A 102 8.47 -15.52 5.12
C LEU A 102 8.09 -14.37 6.08
N GLN A 103 8.13 -14.60 7.40
CA GLN A 103 7.83 -13.58 8.40
C GLN A 103 8.86 -12.46 8.48
N LYS A 104 10.05 -12.65 7.91
CA LYS A 104 11.12 -11.65 7.91
C LYS A 104 11.17 -10.83 6.63
N ASN A 105 10.79 -11.40 5.49
CA ASN A 105 11.03 -10.81 4.17
C ASN A 105 9.77 -10.47 3.39
N GLY A 106 8.63 -10.48 4.07
CA GLY A 106 7.38 -9.98 3.51
C GLY A 106 6.55 -11.07 2.84
N ILE A 107 5.23 -10.93 2.97
CA ILE A 107 4.23 -11.92 2.52
C ILE A 107 3.04 -11.28 1.81
N LEU A 108 3.19 -10.05 1.30
CA LEU A 108 2.09 -9.22 0.83
C LEU A 108 1.10 -9.90 -0.15
N PRO A 109 1.51 -10.59 -1.23
CA PRO A 109 0.56 -11.26 -2.13
C PRO A 109 -0.33 -12.30 -1.44
N TRP A 110 0.27 -13.10 -0.54
CA TRP A 110 -0.47 -14.12 0.21
C TRP A 110 -1.37 -13.50 1.29
N GLN A 111 -0.96 -12.37 1.87
CA GLN A 111 -1.80 -11.65 2.81
C GLN A 111 -3.03 -11.03 2.13
N ILE A 112 -2.90 -10.54 0.90
CA ILE A 112 -4.04 -10.05 0.10
C ILE A 112 -5.05 -11.18 -0.08
N GLN A 113 -4.62 -12.36 -0.53
CA GLN A 113 -5.49 -13.54 -0.67
C GLN A 113 -6.16 -13.92 0.66
N ARG A 114 -5.40 -13.97 1.76
CA ARG A 114 -5.94 -14.30 3.08
C ARG A 114 -7.02 -13.31 3.52
N THR A 115 -6.77 -12.02 3.34
CA THR A 115 -7.70 -10.96 3.71
C THR A 115 -8.93 -10.97 2.80
N TYR A 116 -8.76 -11.30 1.51
CA TYR A 116 -9.85 -11.50 0.57
C TYR A 116 -10.83 -12.58 1.05
N TYR A 117 -10.35 -13.78 1.39
CA TYR A 117 -11.24 -14.84 1.86
C TYR A 117 -11.87 -14.53 3.23
N GLN A 118 -11.20 -13.74 4.08
CA GLN A 118 -11.82 -13.21 5.30
C GLN A 118 -12.98 -12.26 4.97
N LEU A 119 -12.86 -11.45 3.93
CA LEU A 119 -13.94 -10.58 3.44
C LEU A 119 -15.08 -11.40 2.83
N VAL A 120 -14.78 -12.41 2.00
CA VAL A 120 -15.79 -13.35 1.46
C VAL A 120 -16.60 -13.97 2.61
N ASN A 121 -15.94 -14.46 3.65
CA ASN A 121 -16.62 -15.06 4.80
C ASN A 121 -17.45 -14.03 5.57
N ALA A 122 -16.96 -12.80 5.75
CA ALA A 122 -17.72 -11.73 6.38
C ALA A 122 -19.02 -11.40 5.59
N PHE A 123 -18.96 -11.42 4.26
CA PHE A 123 -20.16 -11.29 3.42
C PHE A 123 -21.11 -12.48 3.57
N LYS A 124 -20.61 -13.71 3.55
CA LYS A 124 -21.44 -14.93 3.75
C LYS A 124 -22.17 -14.90 5.10
N GLU A 125 -21.47 -14.44 6.14
CA GLU A 125 -21.99 -14.29 7.50
C GLU A 125 -22.90 -13.05 7.67
N ARG A 126 -22.95 -12.17 6.67
CA ARG A 126 -23.66 -10.87 6.71
C ARG A 126 -23.25 -9.99 7.90
N ASP A 127 -22.00 -10.11 8.35
CA ASP A 127 -21.46 -9.30 9.44
C ASP A 127 -20.97 -7.96 8.90
N SER A 128 -21.82 -6.94 8.97
CA SER A 128 -21.54 -5.58 8.50
C SER A 128 -20.23 -5.02 9.05
N LEU A 129 -19.94 -5.20 10.34
CA LEU A 129 -18.71 -4.65 10.93
C LEU A 129 -17.48 -5.37 10.38
N ARG A 130 -17.51 -6.70 10.29
CA ARG A 130 -16.39 -7.47 9.71
C ARG A 130 -16.22 -7.17 8.23
N ILE A 131 -17.29 -6.94 7.46
CA ILE A 131 -17.21 -6.49 6.07
C ILE A 131 -16.42 -5.18 6.00
N LEU A 132 -16.76 -4.19 6.83
CA LEU A 132 -16.07 -2.89 6.82
C LEU A 132 -14.60 -3.02 7.21
N ILE A 133 -14.29 -3.76 8.28
CA ILE A 133 -12.91 -3.97 8.74
C ILE A 133 -12.08 -4.67 7.66
N LYS A 134 -12.57 -5.77 7.10
CA LYS A 134 -11.83 -6.55 6.10
C LYS A 134 -11.73 -5.83 4.77
N SER A 135 -12.72 -5.02 4.40
CA SER A 135 -12.64 -4.15 3.22
C SER A 135 -11.52 -3.12 3.39
N ALA A 136 -11.48 -2.39 4.51
CA ALA A 136 -10.45 -1.38 4.77
C ALA A 136 -9.04 -1.99 4.78
N TYR A 137 -8.87 -3.17 5.36
CA TYR A 137 -7.55 -3.81 5.45
C TYR A 137 -7.13 -4.39 4.10
N LEU A 138 -8.05 -4.96 3.34
CA LEU A 138 -7.77 -5.43 1.99
C LEU A 138 -7.36 -4.25 1.08
N GLY A 139 -8.06 -3.12 1.16
CA GLY A 139 -7.71 -1.91 0.43
C GLY A 139 -6.36 -1.33 0.85
N HIS A 140 -5.97 -1.47 2.11
CA HIS A 140 -4.63 -1.11 2.58
C HIS A 140 -3.53 -1.94 1.87
N TYR A 141 -3.61 -3.27 1.96
CA TYR A 141 -2.61 -4.15 1.34
C TYR A 141 -2.58 -4.03 -0.19
N LEU A 142 -3.72 -3.76 -0.83
CA LEU A 142 -3.75 -3.47 -2.26
C LEU A 142 -3.09 -2.12 -2.60
N GLY A 143 -3.19 -1.13 -1.71
CA GLY A 143 -2.40 0.10 -1.79
C GLY A 143 -0.90 -0.17 -1.73
N ASP A 144 -0.45 -0.94 -0.73
CA ASP A 144 0.96 -1.34 -0.56
C ASP A 144 1.49 -2.08 -1.79
N ALA A 145 0.70 -2.98 -2.38
CA ALA A 145 1.09 -3.75 -3.55
C ALA A 145 1.31 -2.90 -4.80
N ASN A 146 0.82 -1.65 -4.80
CA ASN A 146 1.02 -0.67 -5.86
C ASN A 146 2.17 0.32 -5.54
N VAL A 147 2.90 0.15 -4.43
CA VAL A 147 4.09 0.95 -4.11
C VAL A 147 5.35 0.18 -4.52
N PRO A 148 6.16 0.67 -5.50
CA PRO A 148 7.38 -0.03 -5.94
C PRO A 148 8.31 -0.36 -4.78
N LEU A 149 8.45 0.56 -3.83
CA LEU A 149 9.32 0.44 -2.67
C LEU A 149 8.85 -0.59 -1.61
N HIS A 150 7.64 -1.16 -1.74
CA HIS A 150 7.18 -2.29 -0.93
C HIS A 150 7.49 -3.65 -1.59
N THR A 151 8.16 -3.64 -2.74
CA THR A 151 8.47 -4.86 -3.50
C THR A 151 9.97 -5.11 -3.63
N THR A 152 10.80 -4.41 -2.86
CA THR A 152 12.26 -4.50 -2.93
C THR A 152 12.89 -4.37 -1.55
N GLU A 153 13.98 -5.10 -1.32
CA GLU A 153 14.76 -4.91 -0.09
C GLU A 153 15.32 -3.49 0.01
N ASN A 154 15.54 -2.78 -1.10
CA ASN A 154 15.99 -1.38 -1.16
C ASN A 154 14.85 -0.37 -0.90
N HIS A 155 13.91 -0.73 -0.03
CA HIS A 155 12.64 -0.05 0.24
C HIS A 155 12.77 1.43 0.63
N ASN A 156 13.91 1.87 1.15
CA ASN A 156 14.15 3.28 1.49
C ASN A 156 15.38 3.86 0.78
N GLY A 157 15.85 3.24 -0.30
CA GLY A 157 17.05 3.69 -1.01
C GLY A 157 18.36 3.46 -0.25
N GLN A 158 18.33 2.67 0.83
CA GLN A 158 19.47 2.45 1.71
C GLN A 158 20.62 1.68 1.07
N LEU A 159 20.37 0.92 -0.01
CA LEU A 159 21.39 0.20 -0.77
C LEU A 159 21.97 1.03 -1.93
N THR A 160 21.39 2.20 -2.20
CA THR A 160 21.68 3.04 -3.38
C THR A 160 21.99 4.49 -3.04
N GLY A 161 22.01 4.86 -1.75
CA GLY A 161 22.34 6.21 -1.28
C GLY A 161 21.19 7.21 -1.35
N GLN A 162 19.94 6.73 -1.41
CA GLN A 162 18.72 7.55 -1.60
C GLN A 162 17.82 7.52 -0.36
N VAL A 163 18.43 7.47 0.84
CA VAL A 163 17.73 7.33 2.13
C VAL A 163 16.63 8.39 2.27
N GLY A 164 15.40 7.93 2.48
CA GLY A 164 14.20 8.77 2.61
C GLY A 164 13.32 8.80 1.35
N ILE A 165 13.71 8.12 0.27
CA ILE A 165 12.88 8.03 -0.95
C ILE A 165 11.52 7.35 -0.70
N HIS A 166 11.41 6.48 0.32
CA HIS A 166 10.14 5.85 0.69
C HIS A 166 9.06 6.88 1.04
N GLY A 167 9.32 7.68 2.08
CA GLY A 167 8.39 8.74 2.49
C GLY A 167 8.25 9.83 1.44
N PHE A 168 9.25 10.03 0.59
CA PHE A 168 9.15 10.94 -0.55
C PHE A 168 8.09 10.45 -1.56
N TRP A 169 8.18 9.19 -1.99
CA TRP A 169 7.27 8.62 -2.97
C TRP A 169 5.87 8.44 -2.41
N GLU A 170 5.76 7.88 -1.20
CA GLU A 170 4.49 7.40 -0.63
C GLU A 170 3.71 8.51 0.11
N SER A 171 4.41 9.46 0.73
CA SER A 171 3.75 10.55 1.46
C SER A 171 3.79 11.86 0.66
N ARG A 172 5.00 12.35 0.35
CA ARG A 172 5.18 13.72 -0.13
C ARG A 172 4.55 13.97 -1.50
N LEU A 173 4.69 13.03 -2.44
CA LEU A 173 4.13 13.21 -3.78
C LEU A 173 2.58 13.19 -3.77
N PRO A 174 1.89 12.21 -3.15
CA PRO A 174 0.43 12.26 -3.03
C PRO A 174 -0.08 13.50 -2.31
N GLU A 175 0.56 13.91 -1.21
CA GLU A 175 0.18 15.12 -0.45
C GLU A 175 0.25 16.39 -1.31
N LEU A 176 1.26 16.51 -2.17
CA LEU A 176 1.46 17.71 -3.00
C LEU A 176 0.55 17.75 -4.22
N PHE A 177 0.30 16.61 -4.86
CA PHE A 177 -0.22 16.59 -6.23
C PHE A 177 -1.59 15.92 -6.38
N SER A 178 -2.12 15.26 -5.35
CA SER A 178 -3.38 14.51 -5.45
C SER A 178 -4.60 15.32 -5.90
N GLU A 179 -4.65 16.62 -5.60
CA GLU A 179 -5.73 17.50 -6.08
C GLU A 179 -5.72 17.69 -7.61
N GLN A 180 -4.58 17.43 -8.26
CA GLN A 180 -4.41 17.54 -9.72
C GLN A 180 -4.58 16.19 -10.43
N TYR A 181 -4.63 15.08 -9.68
CA TYR A 181 -4.73 13.74 -10.26
C TYR A 181 -6.15 13.47 -10.78
N ASN A 182 -6.23 12.78 -11.92
CA ASN A 182 -7.47 12.22 -12.42
C ASN A 182 -7.68 10.83 -11.82
N PHE A 183 -8.71 10.65 -10.99
CA PHE A 183 -9.04 9.36 -10.38
C PHE A 183 -10.20 8.61 -11.05
N VAL A 184 -10.58 8.96 -12.28
CA VAL A 184 -11.61 8.21 -13.03
C VAL A 184 -11.03 6.89 -13.52
N VAL A 185 -11.39 5.77 -12.87
CA VAL A 185 -10.85 4.42 -13.16
C VAL A 185 -11.86 3.43 -13.75
N GLY A 186 -13.11 3.84 -13.97
CA GLY A 186 -14.17 2.97 -14.45
C GLY A 186 -14.94 2.26 -13.33
N ARG A 187 -15.48 1.07 -13.62
CA ARG A 187 -16.25 0.26 -12.66
C ARG A 187 -15.40 -0.89 -12.13
N ALA A 188 -15.70 -1.35 -10.92
CA ALA A 188 -15.12 -2.58 -10.37
C ALA A 188 -15.39 -3.77 -11.32
N ILE A 189 -14.37 -4.62 -11.49
CA ILE A 189 -14.43 -5.81 -12.33
C ILE A 189 -14.30 -7.07 -11.47
N TYR A 190 -14.90 -8.18 -11.90
CA TYR A 190 -14.78 -9.44 -11.20
C TYR A 190 -13.38 -10.04 -11.43
N ILE A 191 -12.80 -10.60 -10.36
CA ILE A 191 -11.49 -11.26 -10.32
C ILE A 191 -11.76 -12.72 -9.96
N ASP A 192 -11.42 -13.62 -10.87
CA ASP A 192 -11.62 -15.07 -10.75
C ASP A 192 -10.56 -15.73 -9.85
N ASP A 193 -9.31 -15.28 -9.94
CA ASP A 193 -8.20 -15.75 -9.10
C ASP A 193 -7.56 -14.57 -8.33
N PRO A 194 -7.97 -14.34 -7.07
CA PRO A 194 -7.47 -13.23 -6.26
C PRO A 194 -5.99 -13.36 -5.91
N LEU A 195 -5.41 -14.56 -5.93
CA LEU A 195 -3.97 -14.72 -5.67
C LEU A 195 -3.16 -14.40 -6.91
N LYS A 196 -3.59 -14.90 -8.08
CA LYS A 196 -2.97 -14.59 -9.36
C LYS A 196 -2.98 -13.09 -9.62
N ALA A 197 -4.13 -12.43 -9.45
CA ALA A 197 -4.24 -10.97 -9.61
C ALA A 197 -3.32 -10.20 -8.63
N ALA A 198 -3.16 -10.67 -7.39
CA ALA A 198 -2.26 -10.04 -6.42
C ALA A 198 -0.80 -10.14 -6.88
N TRP A 199 -0.40 -11.29 -7.42
CA TRP A 199 0.92 -11.49 -8.00
C TRP A 199 1.16 -10.68 -9.26
N GLU A 200 0.16 -10.52 -10.13
CA GLU A 200 0.24 -9.65 -11.31
C GLU A 200 0.48 -8.19 -10.91
N ILE A 201 -0.24 -7.69 -9.88
CA ILE A 201 -0.03 -6.36 -9.32
C ILE A 201 1.39 -6.22 -8.80
N VAL A 202 1.84 -7.11 -7.91
CA VAL A 202 3.19 -7.01 -7.31
C VAL A 202 4.29 -7.16 -8.36
N THR A 203 4.12 -8.03 -9.36
CA THR A 203 5.07 -8.19 -10.48
C THR A 203 5.15 -6.94 -11.34
N HIS A 204 4.01 -6.33 -11.67
CA HIS A 204 3.97 -5.06 -12.38
C HIS A 204 4.68 -3.96 -11.59
N THR A 205 4.31 -3.80 -10.32
CA THR A 205 4.85 -2.79 -9.41
C THR A 205 6.35 -2.95 -9.20
N HIS A 206 6.84 -4.19 -9.07
CA HIS A 206 8.27 -4.46 -8.91
C HIS A 206 9.12 -4.00 -10.08
N ARG A 207 8.60 -4.09 -11.33
CA ARG A 207 9.30 -3.58 -12.52
C ARG A 207 9.49 -2.05 -12.49
N LEU A 208 8.71 -1.34 -11.68
CA LEU A 208 8.80 0.12 -11.53
C LEU A 208 9.87 0.56 -10.51
N THR A 209 10.45 -0.38 -9.74
CA THR A 209 11.51 -0.08 -8.74
C THR A 209 12.71 0.58 -9.40
N ASP A 210 13.12 0.08 -10.56
CA ASP A 210 14.24 0.59 -11.34
C ASP A 210 14.05 2.06 -11.72
N SER A 211 12.89 2.40 -12.30
CA SER A 211 12.57 3.78 -12.66
C SER A 211 12.42 4.67 -11.42
N THR A 212 11.84 4.16 -10.33
CA THR A 212 11.71 4.90 -9.07
C THR A 212 13.09 5.31 -8.55
N LEU A 213 14.04 4.39 -8.48
CA LEU A 213 15.37 4.69 -7.94
C LEU A 213 16.24 5.46 -8.93
N LYS A 214 16.34 5.04 -10.19
CA LYS A 214 17.22 5.68 -11.16
C LYS A 214 16.82 7.12 -11.46
N LEU A 215 15.53 7.41 -11.62
CA LEU A 215 15.08 8.77 -11.95
C LEU A 215 15.33 9.75 -10.79
N GLU A 216 15.20 9.32 -9.53
CA GLU A 216 15.54 10.17 -8.39
C GLU A 216 17.06 10.38 -8.32
N ALA A 217 17.86 9.34 -8.57
CA ALA A 217 19.32 9.47 -8.60
C ALA A 217 19.79 10.41 -9.71
N ASP A 218 19.20 10.32 -10.90
CA ASP A 218 19.49 11.20 -12.05
C ASP A 218 19.10 12.65 -11.77
N LEU A 219 17.95 12.86 -11.14
CA LEU A 219 17.54 14.17 -10.67
C LEU A 219 18.51 14.69 -9.62
N ASN A 220 18.85 13.88 -8.62
CA ASN A 220 19.75 14.27 -7.53
C ASN A 220 21.13 14.72 -8.03
N ARG A 221 21.64 14.10 -9.12
CA ARG A 221 22.92 14.48 -9.74
C ARG A 221 22.88 15.83 -10.45
N SER A 222 21.73 16.23 -10.98
CA SER A 222 21.58 17.44 -11.81
C SER A 222 20.94 18.61 -11.07
N PHE A 223 20.20 18.35 -9.99
CA PHE A 223 19.48 19.36 -9.25
C PHE A 223 20.37 20.12 -8.26
N PRO A 224 20.26 21.45 -8.13
CA PRO A 224 21.05 22.20 -7.16
C PRO A 224 20.82 21.71 -5.72
N ALA A 225 21.86 21.19 -5.07
CA ALA A 225 21.76 20.55 -3.75
C ALA A 225 21.10 21.45 -2.68
N TYR A 226 21.38 22.76 -2.73
CA TYR A 226 20.82 23.74 -1.80
C TYR A 226 19.30 23.98 -1.98
N ARG A 227 18.71 23.51 -3.10
CA ARG A 227 17.26 23.59 -3.38
C ARG A 227 16.53 22.26 -3.20
N LYS A 228 17.24 21.15 -2.96
CA LYS A 228 16.63 19.81 -2.85
C LYS A 228 15.62 19.72 -1.71
N TYR A 229 15.90 20.41 -0.62
CA TYR A 229 15.09 20.36 0.60
C TYR A 229 14.54 21.73 0.96
N SER A 230 13.36 21.73 1.56
CA SER A 230 12.75 22.90 2.19
C SER A 230 12.31 22.54 3.62
N TYR A 231 12.06 23.58 4.43
CA TYR A 231 11.43 23.42 5.74
C TYR A 231 9.96 23.81 5.63
N SER A 232 9.07 22.93 6.07
CA SER A 232 7.64 23.22 6.13
C SER A 232 7.04 22.75 7.45
N LYS A 233 6.05 23.48 7.95
CA LYS A 233 5.29 23.06 9.13
C LYS A 233 4.40 21.87 8.76
N ARG A 234 4.50 20.81 9.55
CA ARG A 234 3.80 19.54 9.40
C ARG A 234 3.22 19.16 10.77
N LYS A 235 1.88 19.15 10.92
CA LYS A 235 1.19 18.98 12.22
C LYS A 235 1.75 19.87 13.35
N GLY A 236 2.07 21.12 13.01
CA GLY A 236 2.63 22.09 13.96
C GLY A 236 4.15 21.97 14.21
N GLN A 237 4.83 20.95 13.67
CA GLN A 237 6.27 20.79 13.78
C GLN A 237 6.99 21.19 12.49
N LEU A 238 8.11 21.91 12.60
CA LEU A 238 8.95 22.24 11.46
C LEU A 238 9.77 21.01 11.07
N MET A 239 9.63 20.54 9.83
CA MET A 239 10.36 19.37 9.33
C MET A 239 11.10 19.68 8.02
N LYS A 240 12.31 19.14 7.87
CA LYS A 240 13.03 19.12 6.60
C LYS A 240 12.39 18.09 5.68
N GLN A 241 11.99 18.50 4.48
CA GLN A 241 11.34 17.65 3.48
C GLN A 241 11.86 17.97 2.08
N TYR A 242 11.61 17.10 1.12
CA TYR A 242 11.86 17.41 -0.29
C TYR A 242 11.07 18.65 -0.69
N SER A 243 11.75 19.59 -1.34
CA SER A 243 11.16 20.85 -1.81
C SER A 243 10.06 20.60 -2.84
N PHE A 244 9.18 21.57 -3.04
CA PHE A 244 8.13 21.45 -4.06
C PHE A 244 8.75 21.30 -5.45
N GLU A 245 9.80 22.06 -5.75
CA GLU A 245 10.47 22.06 -7.05
C GLU A 245 11.11 20.71 -7.35
N TYR A 246 11.80 20.12 -6.36
CA TYR A 246 12.38 18.78 -6.51
C TYR A 246 11.29 17.72 -6.67
N ALA A 247 10.22 17.81 -5.87
CA ALA A 247 9.08 16.91 -5.94
C ALA A 247 8.38 16.97 -7.30
N ASN A 248 8.16 18.18 -7.82
CA ASN A 248 7.47 18.40 -9.08
C ASN A 248 8.29 17.88 -10.27
N GLU A 249 9.59 18.16 -10.29
CA GLU A 249 10.49 17.64 -11.32
C GLU A 249 10.57 16.11 -11.29
N TYR A 250 10.71 15.51 -10.11
CA TYR A 250 10.70 14.06 -9.97
C TYR A 250 9.36 13.43 -10.42
N HIS A 251 8.25 14.06 -10.04
CA HIS A 251 6.91 13.65 -10.44
C HIS A 251 6.74 13.63 -11.97
N HIS A 252 7.22 14.67 -12.67
CA HIS A 252 7.23 14.73 -14.13
C HIS A 252 8.16 13.70 -14.77
N ARG A 253 9.38 13.49 -14.22
CA ARG A 253 10.32 12.48 -14.73
C ARG A 253 9.77 11.06 -14.64
N MET A 254 9.01 10.77 -13.58
CA MET A 254 8.28 9.50 -13.43
C MET A 254 7.02 9.42 -14.31
N ASN A 255 6.78 10.43 -15.16
CA ASN A 255 5.59 10.56 -15.99
C ASN A 255 4.30 10.47 -15.17
N HIS A 256 4.25 11.02 -13.95
CA HIS A 256 3.09 10.88 -13.04
C HIS A 256 2.84 9.44 -12.55
N MET A 257 3.89 8.63 -12.34
CA MET A 257 3.77 7.23 -11.86
C MET A 257 2.90 7.07 -10.62
N VAL A 258 3.03 7.96 -9.63
CA VAL A 258 2.25 7.91 -8.38
C VAL A 258 0.74 7.97 -8.67
N GLU A 259 0.31 8.85 -9.57
CA GLU A 259 -1.10 8.92 -10.00
C GLU A 259 -1.55 7.61 -10.63
N ARG A 260 -0.75 7.06 -11.56
CA ARG A 260 -1.07 5.78 -12.21
C ARG A 260 -1.19 4.63 -11.22
N GLN A 261 -0.28 4.54 -10.25
CA GLN A 261 -0.31 3.52 -9.21
C GLN A 261 -1.50 3.70 -8.25
N MET A 262 -1.84 4.94 -7.87
CA MET A 262 -3.05 5.20 -7.09
C MET A 262 -4.32 4.81 -7.85
N ARG A 263 -4.40 5.11 -9.15
CA ARG A 263 -5.51 4.69 -10.03
C ARG A 263 -5.62 3.15 -10.09
N ALA A 264 -4.50 2.45 -10.27
CA ALA A 264 -4.47 0.99 -10.25
C ALA A 264 -4.93 0.43 -8.90
N ALA A 265 -4.47 1.02 -7.79
CA ALA A 265 -4.88 0.63 -6.45
C ALA A 265 -6.38 0.85 -6.17
N ILE A 266 -6.97 1.97 -6.64
CA ILE A 266 -8.42 2.24 -6.52
C ILE A 266 -9.21 1.15 -7.27
N LEU A 267 -8.84 0.87 -8.52
CA LEU A 267 -9.52 -0.12 -9.34
C LEU A 267 -9.39 -1.52 -8.72
N ALA A 268 -8.18 -1.91 -8.29
CA ALA A 268 -7.94 -3.18 -7.62
C ALA A 268 -8.78 -3.29 -6.33
N THR A 269 -8.76 -2.27 -5.47
CA THR A 269 -9.53 -2.26 -4.21
C THR A 269 -11.01 -2.49 -4.44
N GLY A 270 -11.64 -1.71 -5.34
CA GLY A 270 -13.05 -1.89 -5.65
C GLY A 270 -13.37 -3.23 -6.30
N SER A 271 -12.47 -3.73 -7.15
CA SER A 271 -12.61 -5.03 -7.84
C SER A 271 -12.49 -6.21 -6.88
N TYR A 272 -11.56 -6.17 -5.92
CA TYR A 272 -11.45 -7.19 -4.87
C TYR A 272 -12.66 -7.18 -3.93
N TRP A 273 -13.16 -6.01 -3.53
CA TRP A 273 -14.38 -5.94 -2.72
C TRP A 273 -15.58 -6.51 -3.46
N TYR A 274 -15.75 -6.10 -4.73
CA TYR A 274 -16.82 -6.59 -5.59
C TYR A 274 -16.75 -8.12 -5.78
N SER A 275 -15.57 -8.64 -6.07
CA SER A 275 -15.37 -10.08 -6.27
C SER A 275 -15.66 -10.86 -5.00
N ALA A 276 -15.23 -10.36 -3.84
CA ALA A 276 -15.51 -11.01 -2.56
C ALA A 276 -17.01 -11.08 -2.25
N TRP A 277 -17.77 -10.05 -2.65
CA TRP A 277 -19.23 -10.04 -2.53
C TRP A 277 -19.90 -11.01 -3.50
N VAL A 278 -19.41 -11.10 -4.75
CA VAL A 278 -19.90 -12.09 -5.73
C VAL A 278 -19.64 -13.52 -5.25
N ASP A 279 -18.43 -13.81 -4.80
CA ASP A 279 -18.02 -15.13 -4.27
C ASP A 279 -18.77 -15.53 -2.99
N ALA A 280 -19.34 -14.55 -2.28
CA ALA A 280 -20.20 -14.77 -1.13
C ALA A 280 -21.66 -15.06 -1.50
N GLY A 281 -22.00 -15.10 -2.79
CA GLY A 281 -23.37 -15.30 -3.28
C GLY A 281 -24.19 -14.02 -3.33
N GLN A 282 -23.52 -12.86 -3.44
CA GLN A 282 -24.16 -11.54 -3.56
C GLN A 282 -25.22 -11.24 -2.48
N PRO A 283 -24.90 -11.43 -1.19
CA PRO A 283 -25.86 -11.21 -0.12
C PRO A 283 -26.35 -9.76 -0.13
N THR A 284 -27.63 -9.57 0.21
CA THR A 284 -28.17 -8.22 0.43
C THR A 284 -27.44 -7.61 1.62
N LEU A 285 -26.90 -6.40 1.44
CA LEU A 285 -26.22 -5.67 2.49
C LEU A 285 -27.22 -4.79 3.23
N GLU A 286 -27.55 -5.16 4.46
CA GLU A 286 -28.41 -4.38 5.34
C GLU A 286 -27.64 -3.19 5.95
N ASN A 287 -28.34 -2.10 6.23
CA ASN A 287 -27.76 -0.95 6.93
C ASN A 287 -27.89 -1.16 8.45
N THR A 288 -26.79 -1.32 9.21
CA THR A 288 -26.53 -0.77 10.58
C THR A 288 -25.27 -1.38 11.25
N PRO A 289 -24.61 -0.71 12.23
CA PRO A 289 -25.11 0.34 13.14
C PRO A 289 -24.59 1.77 12.92
N SER A 290 -25.54 2.70 13.13
CA SER A 290 -25.33 4.06 13.63
C SER A 290 -24.35 4.08 14.81
N SER A 291 -23.49 5.09 14.82
CA SER A 291 -22.61 5.49 15.92
C SER A 291 -23.12 5.10 17.31
N ARG A 292 -22.30 4.33 18.02
CA ARG A 292 -22.03 4.54 19.45
C ARG A 292 -20.54 4.79 19.59
#